data_AF-A0A1B9J1J8-F1
#
_entry.id   AF-A0A1B9J1J8-F1
#
_cell.length_a   1.000
_cell.length_b   1.000
_cell.length_c   1.000
_cell.angle_alpha   90.00
_cell.angle_beta   90.00
_cell.angle_gamma   90.00
#
_symmetry.space_group_name_H-M   'P 1'
#
loop_
_entity.id
_entity.type
_entity.pdbx_description
1 polymer ?
#
loop_
_entity_poly.entity_id
_entity_poly.type
_entity_poly.pdbx_seq_one_letter_code
_entity_poly.pdbx_strand_id
1 'polypeptide(L)'
;MSEPSPTPPSSTSTETHDTLTPTSPLSTNTANSKHAEHIRELQAELTVLKIELGDHNPQQIVQNHIKLLHEYNEIKDGTQALIGKYAQLTGRTVREIHQEMGLPLTD
;
A
#
# COMPACT_ATOMS: atom_id res chain seq x y z
N MET A 1 17.06 8.90 -62.50
CA MET A 1 16.45 10.08 -63.16
C MET A 1 17.06 11.31 -62.52
N SER A 2 17.39 12.33 -63.33
CA SER A 2 17.69 13.73 -62.95
C SER A 2 18.86 14.04 -61.99
N GLU A 3 19.83 14.80 -62.49
CA GLU A 3 20.65 15.82 -61.79
C GLU A 3 19.93 17.21 -61.90
N PRO A 4 20.46 18.36 -61.38
CA PRO A 4 21.53 18.63 -60.40
C PRO A 4 21.14 19.65 -59.27
N SER A 5 22.13 19.97 -58.40
CA SER A 5 22.46 21.21 -57.64
C SER A 5 21.71 22.55 -57.90
N PRO A 6 21.68 23.55 -56.96
CA PRO A 6 22.82 24.00 -56.13
C PRO A 6 22.57 24.53 -54.67
N THR A 7 23.67 24.98 -54.04
CA THR A 7 23.89 25.58 -52.71
C THR A 7 24.10 27.13 -52.80
N PRO A 8 24.63 27.91 -51.82
CA PRO A 8 24.85 27.77 -50.35
C PRO A 8 24.01 28.86 -49.56
N PRO A 9 24.47 29.92 -48.83
CA PRO A 9 25.64 30.14 -47.92
C PRO A 9 25.41 30.91 -46.56
N SER A 10 26.28 30.62 -45.58
CA SER A 10 26.98 31.57 -44.64
C SER A 10 26.36 32.26 -43.40
N SER A 11 27.29 32.63 -42.49
CA SER A 11 27.26 33.56 -41.34
C SER A 11 26.62 33.05 -40.04
N THR A 12 27.29 32.89 -38.88
CA THR A 12 28.52 33.45 -38.25
C THR A 12 28.36 34.79 -37.53
N SER A 13 28.09 34.71 -36.22
CA SER A 13 28.62 35.50 -35.08
C SER A 13 28.54 37.04 -35.02
N THR A 14 28.71 37.56 -33.79
CA THR A 14 28.97 38.98 -33.39
C THR A 14 27.81 39.98 -33.64
N GLU A 15 27.57 41.02 -32.83
CA GLU A 15 28.30 41.59 -31.67
C GLU A 15 27.42 42.47 -30.75
N THR A 16 27.79 42.60 -29.46
CA THR A 16 27.38 43.68 -28.50
C THR A 16 25.87 43.80 -28.11
N HIS A 17 25.44 44.57 -27.10
CA HIS A 17 26.12 45.50 -26.18
C HIS A 17 25.58 45.43 -24.73
N ASP A 18 26.37 45.90 -23.77
CA ASP A 18 26.08 45.99 -22.32
C ASP A 18 25.12 47.16 -21.95
N THR A 19 24.20 46.96 -20.98
CA THR A 19 23.92 47.89 -19.85
C THR A 19 22.85 47.42 -18.83
N LEU A 20 23.17 47.58 -17.53
CA LEU A 20 22.32 48.00 -16.38
C LEU A 20 21.17 47.11 -15.80
N THR A 21 21.44 46.72 -14.55
CA THR A 21 20.60 46.32 -13.38
C THR A 21 19.38 47.20 -13.02
N PRO A 22 18.56 46.89 -11.97
CA PRO A 22 18.13 45.59 -11.39
C PRO A 22 16.63 45.51 -10.98
N THR A 23 16.07 44.30 -10.76
CA THR A 23 14.78 44.16 -10.03
C THR A 23 14.69 42.88 -9.20
N SER A 24 14.45 43.01 -7.88
CA SER A 24 14.38 41.88 -6.94
C SER A 24 12.98 41.24 -6.84
N PRO A 25 12.85 39.89 -6.80
CA PRO A 25 11.59 39.21 -6.51
C PRO A 25 11.39 39.02 -4.99
N LEU A 26 10.41 39.69 -4.38
CA LEU A 26 10.21 39.64 -2.91
C LEU A 26 8.83 39.14 -2.44
N SER A 27 7.79 39.15 -3.28
CA SER A 27 6.39 38.97 -2.82
C SER A 27 5.84 37.53 -2.80
N THR A 28 6.68 36.50 -2.97
CA THR A 28 6.24 35.07 -2.90
C THR A 28 6.72 34.32 -1.66
N ASN A 29 7.71 34.86 -0.93
CA ASN A 29 8.48 34.07 0.02
C ASN A 29 7.68 33.67 1.29
N THR A 30 6.85 34.58 1.82
CA THR A 30 6.10 34.34 3.07
C THR A 30 5.01 33.27 2.93
N ALA A 31 4.34 33.19 1.78
CA ALA A 31 3.35 32.14 1.52
C ALA A 31 4.03 30.77 1.41
N ASN A 32 5.10 30.69 0.62
CA ASN A 32 5.89 29.47 0.45
C ASN A 32 6.52 29.01 1.78
N SER A 33 7.01 29.94 2.61
CA SER A 33 7.51 29.65 3.96
C SER A 33 6.45 28.97 4.82
N LYS A 34 5.22 29.52 4.94
CA LYS A 34 4.16 28.87 5.73
C LYS A 34 3.77 27.48 5.21
N HIS A 35 3.77 27.28 3.89
CA HIS A 35 3.54 25.94 3.32
C HIS A 35 4.71 24.99 3.62
N ALA A 36 5.95 25.45 3.57
CA ALA A 36 7.13 24.64 3.88
C ALA A 36 7.22 24.24 5.36
N GLU A 37 6.82 25.12 6.29
CA GLU A 37 6.69 24.78 7.71
C GLU A 37 5.60 23.72 7.93
N HIS A 38 4.40 23.92 7.38
CA HIS A 38 3.29 22.97 7.55
C HIS A 38 3.56 21.61 6.87
N ILE A 39 4.25 21.59 5.73
CA ILE A 39 4.74 20.35 5.11
C ILE A 39 5.73 19.63 6.03
N ARG A 40 6.64 20.36 6.71
CA ARG A 40 7.60 19.76 7.65
C ARG A 40 6.91 19.20 8.90
N GLU A 41 5.89 19.90 9.40
CA GLU A 41 5.05 19.50 10.52
C GLU A 41 4.31 18.19 10.22
N LEU A 42 3.59 18.13 9.09
CA LEU A 42 2.94 16.92 8.59
C LEU A 42 3.93 15.77 8.32
N GLN A 43 5.14 16.06 7.84
CA GLN A 43 6.20 15.05 7.66
C GLN A 43 6.72 14.50 8.99
N ALA A 44 6.80 15.33 10.05
CA ALA A 44 7.16 14.88 11.38
C ALA A 44 6.06 14.00 11.99
N GLU A 45 4.79 14.40 11.89
CA GLU A 45 3.64 13.60 12.31
C GLU A 45 3.59 12.24 11.60
N LEU A 46 3.74 12.22 10.27
CA LEU A 46 3.80 10.97 9.49
C LEU A 46 5.00 10.09 9.88
N THR A 47 6.11 10.68 10.29
CA THR A 47 7.29 9.93 10.76
C THR A 47 7.02 9.28 12.12
N VAL A 48 6.44 10.04 13.07
CA VAL A 48 6.05 9.50 14.39
C VAL A 48 5.01 8.39 14.23
N LEU A 49 3.95 8.63 13.47
CA LEU A 49 2.87 7.66 13.25
C LEU A 49 3.36 6.39 12.53
N LYS A 50 4.32 6.51 11.61
CA LYS A 50 4.96 5.36 10.96
C LYS A 50 5.89 4.59 11.91
N ILE A 51 6.53 5.25 12.88
CA ILE A 51 7.31 4.57 13.93
C ILE A 51 6.38 3.82 14.88
N GLU A 52 5.26 4.43 15.29
CA GLU A 52 4.28 3.87 16.21
C GLU A 52 3.54 2.65 15.64
N LEU A 53 3.16 2.69 14.35
CA LEU A 53 2.55 1.55 13.65
C LEU A 53 3.59 0.47 13.24
N GLY A 54 4.87 0.86 13.16
CA GLY A 54 5.95 0.05 12.60
C GLY A 54 5.80 -0.20 11.10
N ASP A 55 6.68 -1.03 10.53
CA ASP A 55 6.62 -1.42 9.10
C ASP A 55 5.58 -2.53 8.82
N HIS A 56 4.58 -2.66 9.70
CA HIS A 56 3.51 -3.66 9.58
C HIS A 56 2.46 -3.21 8.56
N ASN A 57 2.68 -3.56 7.28
CA ASN A 57 1.73 -3.34 6.20
C ASN A 57 0.33 -3.84 6.59
N PRO A 58 -0.69 -2.96 6.79
CA PRO A 58 -2.00 -3.38 7.30
C PRO A 58 -2.69 -4.42 6.42
N GLN A 59 -2.45 -4.35 5.11
CA GLN A 59 -2.93 -5.31 4.11
C GLN A 59 -2.36 -6.72 4.36
N GLN A 60 -1.11 -6.85 4.84
CA GLN A 60 -0.52 -8.14 5.19
C GLN A 60 -1.12 -8.71 6.48
N ILE A 61 -1.38 -7.87 7.49
CA ILE A 61 -2.08 -8.29 8.72
C ILE A 61 -3.47 -8.84 8.37
N VAL A 62 -4.26 -8.07 7.62
CA VAL A 62 -5.61 -8.48 7.20
C VAL A 62 -5.57 -9.74 6.34
N GLN A 63 -4.64 -9.82 5.37
CA GLN A 63 -4.49 -11.00 4.52
C GLN A 63 -4.08 -12.27 5.30
N ASN A 64 -3.27 -12.13 6.35
CA ASN A 64 -2.88 -13.25 7.22
C ASN A 64 -4.06 -13.67 8.12
N HIS A 65 -4.82 -12.74 8.67
CA HIS A 65 -6.02 -13.06 9.46
C HIS A 65 -7.10 -13.73 8.60
N ILE A 66 -7.29 -13.27 7.35
CA ILE A 66 -8.17 -13.93 6.37
C ILE A 66 -7.73 -15.38 6.10
N LYS A 67 -6.42 -15.66 5.99
CA LYS A 67 -5.93 -17.04 5.82
C LYS A 67 -6.25 -17.91 7.04
N LEU A 68 -5.95 -17.43 8.24
CA LEU A 68 -6.21 -18.14 9.50
C LEU A 68 -7.70 -18.46 9.69
N LEU A 69 -8.60 -17.55 9.29
CA LEU A 69 -10.05 -17.80 9.34
C LEU A 69 -10.50 -18.89 8.35
N HIS A 70 -9.92 -18.95 7.13
CA HIS A 70 -10.22 -20.04 6.19
C HIS A 70 -9.67 -21.37 6.68
N GLU A 71 -8.40 -21.41 7.11
CA GLU A 71 -7.75 -22.61 7.66
C GLU A 71 -8.49 -23.16 8.88
N TYR A 72 -8.96 -22.28 9.78
CA TYR A 72 -9.81 -22.66 10.92
C TYR A 72 -11.12 -23.31 10.46
N ASN A 73 -11.83 -22.69 9.51
CA ASN A 73 -13.09 -23.20 9.01
C ASN A 73 -12.91 -24.54 8.27
N GLU A 74 -11.87 -24.71 7.45
CA GLU A 74 -11.57 -25.98 6.77
C GLU A 74 -11.30 -27.12 7.76
N ILE A 75 -10.53 -26.86 8.82
CA ILE A 75 -10.24 -27.84 9.89
C ILE A 75 -11.53 -28.17 10.68
N LYS A 76 -12.34 -27.16 10.99
CA LYS A 76 -13.61 -27.29 11.73
C LYS A 76 -14.63 -28.11 10.95
N ASP A 77 -14.83 -27.80 9.66
CA ASP A 77 -15.78 -28.49 8.79
C ASP A 77 -15.32 -29.94 8.49
N GLY A 78 -14.01 -30.14 8.28
CA GLY A 78 -13.44 -31.49 8.15
C GLY A 78 -13.62 -32.34 9.43
N THR A 79 -13.45 -31.71 10.59
CA THR A 79 -13.69 -32.36 11.90
C THR A 79 -15.16 -32.72 12.09
N GLN A 80 -16.08 -31.81 11.77
CA GLN A 80 -17.52 -32.08 11.87
C GLN A 80 -17.99 -33.15 10.86
N ALA A 81 -17.43 -33.18 9.66
CA ALA A 81 -17.69 -34.24 8.68
C ALA A 81 -17.20 -35.62 9.19
N LEU A 82 -16.08 -35.66 9.92
CA LEU A 82 -15.57 -36.89 10.56
C LEU A 82 -16.45 -37.31 11.74
N ILE A 83 -16.85 -36.38 12.61
CA ILE A 83 -17.76 -36.63 13.74
C ILE A 83 -19.12 -37.16 13.23
N GLY A 84 -19.67 -36.58 12.16
CA GLY A 84 -20.91 -37.05 11.54
C GLY A 84 -20.81 -38.49 11.00
N LYS A 85 -19.68 -38.86 10.39
CA LYS A 85 -19.41 -40.24 9.96
C LYS A 85 -19.24 -41.19 11.16
N TYR A 86 -18.56 -40.77 12.22
CA TYR A 86 -18.37 -41.57 13.43
C TYR A 86 -19.68 -41.82 14.18
N ALA A 87 -20.53 -40.80 14.27
CA ALA A 87 -21.90 -40.90 14.80
C ALA A 87 -22.73 -41.94 14.01
N GLN A 88 -22.71 -41.87 12.68
CA GLN A 88 -23.37 -42.86 11.81
C GLN A 88 -22.86 -44.30 12.03
N LEU A 89 -21.53 -44.49 12.13
CA LEU A 89 -20.92 -45.81 12.34
C LEU A 89 -21.18 -46.40 13.74
N THR A 90 -21.38 -45.56 14.75
CA THR A 90 -21.64 -45.97 16.14
C THR A 90 -23.13 -46.03 16.50
N GLY A 91 -24.02 -45.57 15.62
CA GLY A 91 -25.46 -45.46 15.89
C GLY A 91 -25.81 -44.36 16.90
N ARG A 92 -24.88 -43.44 17.20
CA ARG A 92 -25.03 -42.35 18.16
C ARG A 92 -25.37 -41.04 17.45
N THR A 93 -25.85 -40.05 18.19
CA THR A 93 -26.01 -38.68 17.70
C THR A 93 -24.68 -37.91 17.77
N VAL A 94 -24.51 -36.91 16.89
CA VAL A 94 -23.38 -35.96 16.92
C VAL A 94 -23.25 -35.29 18.29
N ARG A 95 -24.37 -35.02 18.98
CA ARG A 95 -24.40 -34.46 20.33
C ARG A 95 -23.74 -35.37 21.36
N GLU A 96 -24.03 -36.67 21.34
CA GLU A 96 -23.42 -37.63 22.26
C GLU A 96 -21.91 -37.75 22.01
N ILE A 97 -21.48 -37.74 20.74
CA ILE A 97 -20.04 -37.75 20.39
C ILE A 97 -19.35 -36.47 20.89
N HIS A 98 -19.97 -35.29 20.74
CA HIS A 98 -19.43 -34.04 21.29
C HIS A 98 -19.27 -34.13 22.82
N GLN A 99 -20.28 -34.65 23.54
CA GLN A 99 -20.21 -34.82 24.99
C GLN A 99 -19.16 -35.85 25.43
N GLU A 100 -19.00 -36.95 24.69
CA GLU A 100 -17.99 -37.99 24.92
C GLU A 100 -16.56 -37.48 24.69
N MET A 101 -16.35 -36.63 23.67
CA MET A 101 -15.06 -36.04 23.33
C MET A 101 -14.74 -34.74 24.10
N GLY A 102 -15.65 -34.27 24.97
CA GLY A 102 -15.50 -33.01 25.70
C GLY A 102 -15.57 -31.75 24.81
N LEU A 103 -16.08 -31.86 23.59
CA LEU A 103 -16.17 -30.76 22.62
C LEU A 103 -17.42 -29.90 22.86
N PRO A 104 -17.31 -28.57 22.77
CA PRO A 104 -18.48 -27.70 22.86
C PRO A 104 -19.42 -27.95 21.66
N LEU A 105 -20.73 -27.87 21.88
CA LEU A 105 -21.75 -28.05 20.83
C LEU A 105 -21.90 -26.83 19.90
N THR A 106 -21.31 -25.71 20.30
CA THR A 106 -21.35 -24.42 19.62
C THR A 106 -19.94 -23.84 19.68
N ASP A 107 -19.56 -23.09 18.66
CA ASP A 107 -18.34 -22.28 18.58
C ASP A 107 -18.67 -20.83 18.98
#